data_AF-A0A510LB99-F1
#
_entry.id   AF-A0A510LB99-F1
#
_cell.length_a   1.000
_cell.length_b   1.000
_cell.length_c   1.000
_cell.angle_alpha   90.00
_cell.angle_beta   90.00
_cell.angle_gamma   90.00
#
_symmetry.space_group_name_H-M   'P 1'
#
loop_
_entity.id
_entity.type
_entity.pdbx_description
1 polymer ?
#
loop_
_entity_poly.entity_id
_entity_poly.type
_entity_poly.pdbx_seq_one_letter_code
_entity_poly.pdbx_strand_id
1 'polypeptide(L)'
;MKKSIFLLMLLSSMIAFSEKLTTNGKDNLDKLKGNWDSIQATISNTPKGWYILSYDEPDYKLYRFKPGVLYFNPSDKYNKASNIYIAWDTKYKTLVTVDKNLNIIKREKRHVDCLHNNTCN
;
A
#
# COMPACT_ATOMS: atom_id res chain seq x y z
N MET A 1 -46.14 -3.73 7.72
CA MET A 1 -45.13 -2.90 8.43
C MET A 1 -43.81 -3.63 8.77
N LYS A 2 -43.73 -4.97 8.78
CA LYS A 2 -42.47 -5.69 9.09
C LYS A 2 -41.52 -5.92 7.89
N LYS A 3 -42.03 -5.91 6.65
CA LYS A 3 -41.26 -6.26 5.45
C LYS A 3 -40.28 -5.16 4.99
N SER A 4 -40.62 -3.88 5.19
CA SER A 4 -39.76 -2.75 4.81
C SER A 4 -38.58 -2.53 5.77
N ILE A 5 -38.72 -2.89 7.04
CA ILE A 5 -37.65 -2.80 8.05
C ILE A 5 -36.53 -3.79 7.71
N PHE A 6 -36.89 -5.00 7.26
CA PHE A 6 -35.91 -6.01 6.85
C PHE A 6 -35.10 -5.57 5.65
N LEU A 7 -35.73 -4.91 4.67
CA LEU A 7 -35.05 -4.36 3.49
C LEU A 7 -34.10 -3.22 3.85
N LEU A 8 -34.48 -2.36 4.80
CA LEU A 8 -33.63 -1.26 5.27
C LEU A 8 -32.41 -1.76 6.05
N MET A 9 -32.57 -2.80 6.90
CA MET A 9 -31.45 -3.46 7.59
C MET A 9 -30.49 -4.17 6.61
N LEU A 10 -31.03 -4.73 5.52
CA LEU A 10 -30.23 -5.35 4.46
C LEU A 10 -29.44 -4.33 3.63
N LEU A 11 -29.99 -3.13 3.43
CA LEU A 11 -29.33 -2.04 2.73
C LEU A 11 -28.27 -1.35 3.61
N SER A 12 -28.50 -1.25 4.92
CA SER A 12 -27.54 -0.67 5.86
C SER A 12 -26.33 -1.56 6.15
N SER A 13 -26.44 -2.87 5.92
CA SER A 13 -25.30 -3.80 6.05
C SER A 13 -24.33 -3.75 4.86
N MET A 14 -24.75 -3.14 3.74
CA MET A 14 -23.93 -2.95 2.53
C MET A 14 -23.25 -1.58 2.45
N ILE A 15 -23.18 -0.83 3.56
CA ILE A 15 -22.24 0.29 3.61
C ILE A 15 -20.84 -0.33 3.59
N ALA A 16 -20.30 -0.53 2.38
CA ALA A 16 -18.93 -0.94 2.15
C ALA A 16 -18.04 0.22 2.63
N PHE A 17 -17.79 0.26 3.94
CA PHE A 17 -16.86 1.20 4.52
C PHE A 17 -15.49 0.88 3.93
N SER A 18 -15.02 1.77 3.06
CA SER A 18 -13.64 1.70 2.62
C SER A 18 -12.76 1.92 3.85
N GLU A 19 -12.01 0.90 4.22
CA GLU A 19 -11.20 0.94 5.43
C GLU A 19 -10.13 2.04 5.32
N LYS A 20 -9.98 2.85 6.36
CA LYS A 20 -9.01 3.94 6.39
C LYS A 20 -7.63 3.44 6.83
N LEU A 21 -6.59 4.04 6.26
CA LEU A 21 -5.22 3.90 6.73
C LEU A 21 -5.12 4.22 8.22
N THR A 22 -4.54 3.30 8.98
CA THR A 22 -4.12 3.54 10.36
C THR A 22 -2.63 3.86 10.36
N THR A 23 -2.26 5.06 10.80
CA THR A 23 -0.86 5.52 10.80
C THR A 23 -0.49 6.22 12.11
N ASN A 24 0.78 6.14 12.48
CA ASN A 24 1.38 6.90 13.59
C ASN A 24 1.94 8.26 13.14
N GLY A 25 1.65 8.69 11.90
CA GLY A 25 2.15 9.93 11.31
C GLY A 25 3.63 9.89 10.91
N LYS A 26 4.32 8.76 11.09
CA LYS A 26 5.70 8.54 10.64
C LYS A 26 5.70 7.71 9.36
N ASP A 27 6.68 7.91 8.50
CA ASP A 27 6.76 7.20 7.21
C ASP A 27 7.06 5.70 7.37
N ASN A 28 7.63 5.29 8.51
CA ASN A 28 8.01 3.89 8.81
C ASN A 28 8.81 3.23 7.66
N LEU A 29 9.72 3.98 7.02
CA LEU A 29 10.52 3.53 5.87
C LEU A 29 11.37 2.29 6.18
N ASP A 30 11.86 2.19 7.42
CA ASP A 30 12.54 1.02 7.96
C ASP A 30 11.67 -0.25 7.86
N LYS A 31 10.37 -0.12 8.13
CA LYS A 31 9.41 -1.22 8.03
C LYS A 31 8.97 -1.49 6.61
N LEU A 32 9.04 -0.50 5.72
CA LEU A 32 8.71 -0.68 4.30
C LEU A 32 9.84 -1.34 3.52
N LYS A 33 11.10 -1.17 3.96
CA LYS A 33 12.28 -1.78 3.33
C LYS A 33 12.09 -3.29 3.13
N GLY A 34 12.38 -3.77 1.92
CA GLY A 34 12.31 -5.20 1.58
C GLY A 34 11.50 -5.47 0.30
N ASN A 35 11.33 -6.76 0.02
CA ASN A 35 10.67 -7.28 -1.18
C ASN A 35 9.16 -7.43 -0.96
N TRP A 36 8.37 -7.06 -1.97
CA TRP A 36 6.91 -7.08 -1.93
C TRP A 36 6.34 -7.73 -3.19
N ASP A 37 5.86 -8.97 -3.07
CA ASP A 37 5.37 -9.78 -4.20
C ASP A 37 4.23 -9.12 -4.96
N SER A 38 3.31 -8.53 -4.20
CA SER A 38 2.07 -8.03 -4.76
C SER A 38 2.23 -6.75 -5.58
N ILE A 39 3.40 -6.10 -5.51
CA ILE A 39 3.81 -4.99 -6.37
C ILE A 39 5.06 -5.31 -7.20
N GLN A 40 5.57 -6.55 -7.12
CA GLN A 40 6.75 -7.04 -7.84
C GLN A 40 7.93 -6.05 -7.77
N ALA A 41 8.24 -5.62 -6.56
CA ALA A 41 9.26 -4.60 -6.34
C ALA A 41 9.93 -4.70 -4.96
N THR A 42 11.12 -4.13 -4.89
CA THR A 42 11.89 -3.95 -3.65
C THR A 42 11.88 -2.48 -3.23
N ILE A 43 11.47 -2.21 -1.99
CA ILE A 43 11.64 -0.87 -1.40
C ILE A 43 13.02 -0.81 -0.76
N SER A 44 13.85 0.14 -1.20
CA SER A 44 15.23 0.26 -0.71
C SER A 44 15.65 1.71 -0.46
N ASN A 45 16.68 1.86 0.39
CA ASN A 45 17.34 3.14 0.62
C ASN A 45 18.66 3.15 -0.14
N THR A 46 18.86 4.18 -0.95
CA THR A 46 20.07 4.42 -1.74
C THR A 46 20.71 5.75 -1.30
N PRO A 47 21.97 6.05 -1.68
CA PRO A 47 22.55 7.37 -1.44
C PRO A 47 21.73 8.54 -2.02
N LYS A 48 20.86 8.28 -3.02
CA LYS A 48 20.01 9.28 -3.67
C LYS A 48 18.61 9.39 -3.04
N GLY A 49 18.34 8.64 -1.97
CA GLY A 49 17.07 8.57 -1.27
C GLY A 49 16.39 7.20 -1.37
N TRP A 50 15.11 7.17 -1.05
CA TRP A 50 14.29 5.95 -1.06
C TRP A 50 13.67 5.71 -2.44
N TYR A 51 13.68 4.45 -2.86
CA TYR A 51 13.18 4.02 -4.17
C TYR A 51 12.34 2.76 -4.06
N ILE A 52 11.44 2.60 -5.03
CA ILE A 52 10.85 1.32 -5.42
C ILE A 52 11.64 0.84 -6.64
N LEU A 53 12.34 -0.28 -6.47
CA LEU A 53 13.06 -0.96 -7.53
C LEU A 53 12.11 -2.02 -8.10
N SER A 54 11.50 -1.73 -9.25
CA SER A 54 10.60 -2.68 -9.90
C SER A 54 11.42 -3.70 -10.70
N TYR A 55 10.90 -4.92 -10.84
CA TYR A 55 11.61 -5.97 -11.57
C TYR A 55 11.60 -5.76 -13.08
N ASP A 56 10.51 -5.19 -13.62
CA ASP A 56 10.30 -5.03 -15.07
C ASP A 56 10.19 -3.57 -15.52
N GLU A 57 10.10 -2.64 -14.57
CA GLU A 57 9.89 -1.21 -14.81
C GLU A 57 11.06 -0.38 -14.25
N PRO A 58 11.25 0.88 -14.70
CA PRO A 58 12.29 1.74 -14.15
C PRO A 58 12.11 2.00 -12.65
N ASP A 59 13.23 2.23 -11.96
CA ASP A 59 13.22 2.56 -10.54
C ASP A 59 12.51 3.88 -10.26
N TYR A 60 11.60 3.87 -9.29
CA TYR A 60 10.82 5.04 -8.92
C TYR A 60 11.28 5.62 -7.60
N LYS A 61 11.64 6.91 -7.62
CA LYS A 61 11.93 7.64 -6.38
C LYS A 61 10.66 7.83 -5.56
N LEU A 62 10.76 7.57 -4.25
CA LEU A 62 9.69 7.80 -3.29
C LEU A 62 9.70 9.25 -2.79
N TYR A 63 8.52 9.86 -2.81
CA TYR A 63 8.28 11.20 -2.30
C TYR A 63 7.24 11.16 -1.19
N ARG A 64 7.33 12.08 -0.23
CA ARG A 64 6.30 12.22 0.81
C ARG A 64 5.10 12.96 0.24
N PHE A 65 3.91 12.39 0.39
CA PHE A 65 2.64 13.07 0.09
C PHE A 65 2.13 13.82 1.32
N LYS A 66 2.11 13.13 2.47
CA LYS A 66 1.77 13.65 3.80
C LYS A 66 2.40 12.76 4.87
N PRO A 67 2.41 13.16 6.15
CA PRO A 67 3.04 12.36 7.20
C PRO A 67 2.53 10.91 7.20
N GLY A 68 3.43 9.94 7.04
CA GLY A 68 3.09 8.53 7.00
C GLY A 68 2.61 7.98 5.65
N VAL A 69 2.58 8.81 4.60
CA VAL A 69 2.12 8.43 3.25
C VAL A 69 3.11 8.91 2.21
N LEU A 70 3.60 7.96 1.42
CA LEU A 70 4.53 8.19 0.33
C LEU A 70 3.80 8.04 -1.00
N TYR A 71 4.40 8.57 -2.06
CA TYR A 71 3.94 8.32 -3.41
C TYR A 71 5.11 8.21 -4.36
N PHE A 72 4.85 7.56 -5.49
CA PHE A 72 5.69 7.58 -6.66
C PHE A 72 4.81 7.75 -7.90
N ASN A 73 5.42 8.22 -8.99
CA ASN A 73 4.72 8.39 -10.24
C ASN A 73 5.34 7.44 -11.28
N PRO A 74 4.60 6.40 -11.72
CA PRO A 74 5.08 5.49 -12.75
C PRO A 74 5.01 6.07 -14.17
N SER A 75 4.51 7.30 -14.35
CA SER A 75 4.40 7.91 -15.68
C SER A 75 5.78 8.25 -16.24
N ASP A 76 6.26 7.42 -17.16
CA ASP A 76 7.28 7.80 -18.13
C ASP A 76 6.64 8.04 -19.51
N LYS A 77 7.04 9.17 -20.11
CA LYS A 77 6.79 9.82 -21.42
C LYS A 77 5.49 9.60 -22.25
N TYR A 78 4.74 8.49 -22.13
CA TYR A 78 3.64 8.14 -23.05
C TYR A 78 2.28 7.85 -22.40
N ASN A 79 2.18 7.71 -21.08
CA ASN A 79 0.89 7.57 -20.40
C ASN A 79 0.90 8.32 -19.06
N LYS A 80 -0.09 9.20 -18.86
CA LYS A 80 -0.33 9.90 -17.59
C LYS A 80 -0.86 8.92 -16.55
N ALA A 81 -0.05 7.97 -16.11
CA ALA A 81 -0.39 7.16 -14.96
C ALA A 81 -0.54 8.08 -13.73
N SER A 82 -1.60 7.89 -12.96
CA SER A 82 -1.81 8.64 -11.72
C SER A 82 -0.77 8.24 -10.67
N ASN A 83 -0.41 9.17 -9.79
CA ASN A 83 0.40 8.87 -8.61
C ASN A 83 -0.14 7.65 -7.86
N ILE A 84 0.76 6.73 -7.51
CA ILE A 84 0.48 5.60 -6.64
C ILE A 84 0.88 6.01 -5.22
N TYR A 85 -0.04 5.87 -4.27
CA TYR A 85 0.19 6.22 -2.87
C TYR A 85 0.35 4.96 -2.04
N ILE A 86 1.40 4.93 -1.23
CA ILE A 86 1.72 3.81 -0.37
C ILE A 86 1.99 4.26 1.07
N ALA A 87 1.73 3.37 2.02
CA ALA A 87 1.99 3.62 3.43
C ALA A 87 2.25 2.32 4.19
N TRP A 88 2.89 2.43 5.35
CA TRP A 88 2.88 1.38 6.35
C TRP A 88 1.63 1.53 7.22
N ASP A 89 0.73 0.56 7.14
CA ASP A 89 -0.43 0.53 8.02
C ASP A 89 -0.06 -0.05 9.39
N THR A 90 -0.27 0.71 10.46
CA THR A 90 0.12 0.28 11.81
C THR A 90 -0.84 -0.74 12.44
N LYS A 91 -2.07 -0.86 11.94
CA LYS A 91 -3.04 -1.86 12.40
C LYS A 91 -2.70 -3.21 11.80
N TYR A 92 -2.48 -3.28 10.49
CA TYR A 92 -2.16 -4.50 9.76
C TYR A 92 -0.69 -4.86 9.75
N LYS A 93 0.19 -3.93 10.11
CA LYS A 93 1.64 -4.11 10.08
C LYS A 93 2.11 -4.59 8.70
N THR A 94 1.63 -3.93 7.66
CA THR A 94 2.00 -4.23 6.27
C THR A 94 2.01 -2.97 5.41
N LEU A 95 2.65 -3.06 4.24
CA LEU A 95 2.53 -2.09 3.16
C LEU A 95 1.10 -2.11 2.62
N VAL A 96 0.52 -0.93 2.44
CA VAL A 96 -0.78 -0.76 1.80
C VAL A 96 -0.68 0.25 0.67
N THR A 97 -1.44 -0.02 -0.40
CA THR A 97 -1.75 0.97 -1.43
C THR A 97 -3.04 1.67 -1.03
N VAL A 98 -3.04 2.99 -1.07
CA VAL A 98 -4.16 3.84 -0.65
C VAL A 98 -4.60 4.78 -1.77
N ASP A 99 -5.85 5.22 -1.72
CA ASP A 99 -6.32 6.32 -2.57
C ASP A 99 -5.91 7.69 -1.98
N LYS A 100 -6.22 8.77 -2.70
CA LYS A 100 -5.97 10.15 -2.25
C LYS A 100 -6.67 10.50 -0.93
N ASN A 101 -7.78 9.83 -0.63
CA ASN A 101 -8.58 9.99 0.57
C ASN A 101 -8.14 9.07 1.72
N LEU A 102 -7.04 8.34 1.56
CA LEU A 102 -6.51 7.39 2.54
C LEU A 102 -7.40 6.21 2.84
N ASN A 103 -8.23 5.84 1.88
CA ASN A 103 -8.85 4.55 1.89
C ASN A 103 -7.82 3.50 1.43
N ILE A 104 -7.72 2.40 2.16
CA ILE A 104 -6.92 1.24 1.78
C ILE A 104 -7.59 0.61 0.56
N ILE A 105 -6.87 0.60 -0.56
CA ILE A 105 -7.27 -0.08 -1.79
C ILE A 105 -6.79 -1.53 -1.73
N LYS A 106 -5.55 -1.73 -1.28
CA LYS A 106 -4.91 -3.04 -1.28
C LYS A 106 -3.93 -3.16 -0.11
N ARG A 107 -3.89 -4.35 0.49
CA ARG A 107 -2.85 -4.78 1.42
C ARG A 107 -1.83 -5.58 0.65
N GLU A 108 -0.60 -5.13 0.66
CA GLU A 108 0.48 -5.77 -0.08
C GLU A 108 1.06 -6.92 0.74
N LYS A 109 1.45 -8.00 0.05
CA LYS A 109 2.07 -9.17 0.65
C LYS A 109 3.58 -9.00 0.57
N ARG A 110 4.24 -9.09 1.72
CA ARG A 110 5.70 -9.14 1.79
C ARG A 110 6.17 -10.45 1.19
N HIS A 111 7.20 -10.38 0.35
CA HIS A 111 7.89 -11.58 -0.09
C HIS A 111 8.66 -12.17 1.09
N VAL A 112 8.47 -13.46 1.32
CA VAL A 112 9.23 -14.21 2.31
C VAL A 112 10.05 -15.24 1.54
N ASP A 113 11.34 -14.95 1.37
CA ASP A 113 12.30 -15.93 0.89
C ASP A 113 12.37 -17.06 1.93
N CYS A 114 11.69 -18.17 1.68
CA CYS A 114 11.91 -19.36 2.48
C CYS A 114 13.29 -19.91 2.08
N LEU A 115 14.23 -19.87 3.02
CA LEU A 115 15.53 -20.50 2.82
C LEU A 115 15.32 -22.00 2.62
N HIS A 116 16.25 -22.65 1.90
CA HIS A 116 16.22 -24.07 1.51
C HIS A 116 15.98 -25.07 2.67
N ASN A 117 15.98 -24.61 3.92
CA ASN A 117 15.76 -25.39 5.15
C ASN A 117 14.37 -25.18 5.79
N ASN A 118 13.37 -24.72 5.05
CA ASN A 118 11.97 -24.55 5.50
C ASN A 118 11.75 -23.58 6.68
N THR A 119 12.74 -22.76 7.02
CA THR A 119 12.56 -21.61 7.91
C THR A 119 12.25 -20.38 7.07
N CYS A 120 11.00 -19.94 7.14
CA CYS A 120 10.53 -18.68 6.57
C CYS A 120 10.60 -17.61 7.67
N ASN A 121 11.22 -16.45 7.40
CA ASN A 121 11.31 -15.32 8.33
C ASN A 121 10.09 -14.39 8.25
#